data_AF-A0A822XD01-F1
#
_entry.id   AF-A0A822XD01-F1
#
_cell.length_a   1.000
_cell.length_b   1.000
_cell.length_c   1.000
_cell.angle_alpha   90.00
_cell.angle_beta   90.00
_cell.angle_gamma   90.00
#
_symmetry.space_group_name_H-M   'P 1'
#
loop_
_entity.id
_entity.type
_entity.pdbx_description
1 polymer ?
#
loop_
_entity_poly.entity_id
_entity_poly.type
_entity_poly.pdbx_seq_one_letter_code
_entity_poly.pdbx_strand_id
1 'polypeptide(L)'
;MELVEVAPKLDKLKLLLMENPYRPEDEMDVEELEEIEKDKTGLFRWEDLVDRIQASDEELKAGLRTLSAVEIDGYWRIVDEKYMDIVLSMLLHNAVLNGWSLNALKEDEVVGMLEVDGFPRRLALHCLEVYGGQVGEGNGSNGRAWVLDERRVCIHFARVVLKGGKMKIESFMDEWMKKIPAGMSASFEMLEGEVLVERLGVETWIRAFSVSSLPSTPADRFAVLFRERQKWEWKDLQPYIRDLRIPGLSSEGLLLKYTRKTQPTSDAEPVFSAR
;
A
#
# COMPACT_ATOMS: atom_id res chain seq x y z
N MET A 1 35.38 11.25 11.86
CA MET A 1 34.15 11.01 11.09
C MET A 1 33.00 11.38 11.99
N GLU A 2 32.20 12.37 11.60
CA GLU A 2 30.95 12.67 12.29
C GLU A 2 29.87 11.75 11.72
N LEU A 3 29.18 11.02 12.60
CA LEU A 3 28.04 10.19 12.26
C LEU A 3 26.79 11.05 12.34
N VAL A 4 26.04 11.14 11.24
CA VAL A 4 24.78 11.90 11.17
C VAL A 4 23.66 10.90 10.91
N GLU A 5 22.58 11.02 11.65
CA GLU A 5 21.36 10.23 11.42
C GLU A 5 20.73 10.63 10.08
N VAL A 6 20.48 9.65 9.20
CA VAL A 6 19.91 9.87 7.87
C VAL A 6 18.67 8.99 7.71
N ALA A 7 17.61 9.52 7.10
CA ALA A 7 16.41 8.75 6.80
C ALA A 7 16.72 7.59 5.83
N PRO A 8 16.12 6.40 6.02
CA PRO A 8 16.39 5.24 5.19
C PRO A 8 15.98 5.51 3.73
N LYS A 9 16.81 5.06 2.78
CA LYS A 9 16.56 5.20 1.33
C LYS A 9 15.58 4.14 0.81
N LEU A 10 14.34 4.17 1.31
CA LEU A 10 13.30 3.20 0.96
C LEU A 10 12.89 3.24 -0.52
N ASP A 11 13.09 4.36 -1.22
CA ASP A 11 12.85 4.45 -2.67
C ASP A 11 13.72 3.45 -3.45
N LYS A 12 14.98 3.26 -3.04
CA LYS A 12 15.86 2.28 -3.70
C LYS A 12 15.38 0.86 -3.47
N LEU A 13 14.91 0.54 -2.26
CA LEU A 13 14.32 -0.77 -1.96
C LEU A 13 13.10 -1.03 -2.85
N LYS A 14 12.19 -0.05 -2.95
CA LYS A 14 11.02 -0.16 -3.82
C LYS A 14 11.40 -0.39 -5.27
N LEU A 15 12.37 0.37 -5.80
CA LEU A 15 12.84 0.22 -7.17
C LEU A 15 13.40 -1.18 -7.44
N LEU A 16 14.25 -1.71 -6.55
CA LEU A 16 14.80 -3.06 -6.69
C LEU A 16 13.68 -4.11 -6.72
N LEU A 17 12.75 -4.07 -5.76
CA LEU A 17 11.67 -5.06 -5.68
C LEU A 17 10.64 -4.97 -6.82
N MET A 18 10.57 -3.82 -7.49
CA MET A 18 9.73 -3.62 -8.67
C MET A 18 10.39 -4.10 -9.97
N GLU A 19 11.68 -4.49 -9.96
CA GLU A 19 12.35 -5.07 -11.14
C GLU A 19 11.72 -6.41 -11.53
N ASN A 20 11.33 -7.23 -10.54
CA ASN A 20 10.72 -8.54 -10.77
C ASN A 20 9.56 -8.85 -9.78
N PRO A 21 8.40 -8.19 -9.93
CA PRO A 21 7.21 -8.45 -9.12
C PRO A 21 6.67 -9.88 -9.31
N TYR A 22 6.06 -10.45 -8.27
CA TYR A 22 5.45 -11.80 -8.35
C TYR A 22 4.11 -11.74 -9.08
N ARG A 23 3.93 -12.54 -10.13
CA ARG A 23 2.74 -12.54 -11.00
C ARG A 23 2.14 -13.95 -11.14
N PRO A 24 0.89 -14.09 -11.62
CA PRO A 24 0.28 -15.40 -11.84
C PRO A 24 1.08 -16.29 -12.81
N GLU A 25 1.76 -15.71 -13.79
CA GLU A 25 2.60 -16.46 -14.73
C GLU A 25 3.81 -17.12 -14.05
N ASP A 26 4.19 -16.67 -12.85
CA ASP A 26 5.24 -17.31 -12.07
C ASP A 26 4.83 -18.69 -11.54
N GLU A 27 3.54 -19.02 -11.54
CA GLU A 27 2.97 -20.26 -11.02
C GLU A 27 2.71 -21.32 -12.09
N MET A 28 2.73 -20.94 -13.36
CA MET A 28 2.57 -21.90 -14.45
C MET A 28 3.75 -22.88 -14.45
N ASP A 29 3.45 -24.18 -14.45
CA ASP A 29 4.39 -25.27 -14.20
C ASP A 29 5.64 -25.22 -15.09
N VAL A 30 6.77 -25.36 -14.42
CA VAL A 30 8.12 -25.57 -14.97
C VAL A 30 8.24 -26.81 -15.88
N GLU A 31 7.21 -27.67 -15.95
CA GLU A 31 7.22 -28.88 -16.78
C GLU A 31 7.00 -28.60 -18.28
N GLU A 32 6.40 -27.46 -18.68
CA GLU A 32 6.32 -27.06 -20.10
C GLU A 32 7.51 -26.19 -20.56
N LEU A 33 8.40 -25.81 -19.64
CA LEU A 33 9.54 -24.92 -19.88
C LEU A 33 10.86 -25.57 -19.44
N GLU A 34 11.18 -26.76 -19.98
CA GLU A 34 12.46 -27.43 -19.72
C GLU A 34 13.73 -26.61 -20.12
N GLU A 35 13.61 -25.42 -20.73
CA GLU A 35 14.78 -24.61 -21.12
C GLU A 35 14.60 -23.08 -21.03
N ILE A 36 13.73 -22.56 -20.16
CA ILE A 36 13.85 -21.15 -19.77
C ILE A 36 14.41 -21.14 -18.36
N GLU A 37 15.73 -20.95 -18.22
CA GLU A 37 16.28 -20.38 -17.00
C GLU A 37 15.41 -19.14 -16.71
N LYS A 38 14.46 -19.24 -15.75
CA LYS A 38 13.73 -18.06 -15.28
C LYS A 38 14.83 -17.10 -14.90
N ASP A 39 14.98 -16.04 -15.70
CA ASP A 39 16.07 -15.11 -15.56
C ASP A 39 16.00 -14.57 -14.13
N LYS A 40 16.93 -15.01 -13.27
CA LYS A 40 16.95 -14.63 -11.84
C LYS A 40 17.41 -13.18 -11.68
N THR A 41 17.56 -12.45 -12.79
CA THR A 41 17.74 -11.00 -12.77
C THR A 41 16.58 -10.33 -12.04
N GLY A 42 16.91 -9.30 -11.26
CA GLY A 42 15.93 -8.55 -10.47
C GLY A 42 15.36 -9.30 -9.26
N LEU A 43 15.86 -10.49 -8.90
CA LEU A 43 15.51 -11.18 -7.65
C LEU A 43 16.57 -10.95 -6.57
N PHE A 44 16.13 -10.65 -5.35
CA PHE A 44 17.02 -10.28 -4.24
C PHE A 44 16.73 -11.11 -3.00
N ARG A 45 17.77 -11.73 -2.44
CA ARG A 45 17.74 -12.35 -1.12
C ARG A 45 17.90 -11.29 -0.04
N TRP A 46 17.72 -11.69 1.22
CA TRP A 46 17.96 -10.82 2.36
C TRP A 46 19.37 -10.21 2.32
N GLU A 47 20.39 -11.02 2.05
CA GLU A 47 21.79 -10.58 2.01
C GLU A 47 22.04 -9.56 0.89
N ASP A 48 21.43 -9.78 -0.29
CA ASP A 48 21.53 -8.85 -1.41
C ASP A 48 20.95 -7.47 -1.08
N LEU A 49 19.83 -7.44 -0.34
CA LEU A 49 19.19 -6.20 0.08
C LEU A 49 20.01 -5.47 1.14
N VAL A 50 20.58 -6.19 2.12
CA VAL A 50 21.46 -5.62 3.15
C VAL A 50 22.70 -4.98 2.52
N ASP A 51 23.31 -5.62 1.52
CA ASP A 51 24.50 -5.09 0.85
C ASP A 51 24.19 -3.87 -0.05
N ARG A 52 22.99 -3.80 -0.63
CA ARG A 52 22.61 -2.75 -1.59
C ARG A 52 21.93 -1.55 -0.94
N ILE A 53 21.27 -1.71 0.21
CA ILE A 53 20.47 -0.67 0.87
C ILE A 53 21.21 -0.19 2.11
N GLN A 54 21.44 1.12 2.18
CA GLN A 54 21.98 1.76 3.38
C GLN A 54 20.86 1.94 4.40
N ALA A 55 20.62 0.92 5.21
CA ALA A 55 19.65 0.92 6.31
C ALA A 55 20.08 -0.12 7.36
N SER A 56 19.64 0.05 8.61
CA SER A 56 19.70 -1.02 9.61
C SER A 56 18.77 -2.18 9.24
N ASP A 57 19.00 -3.36 9.83
CA ASP A 57 18.14 -4.53 9.67
C ASP A 57 16.67 -4.23 10.03
N GLU A 58 16.45 -3.47 11.10
CA GLU A 58 15.12 -3.06 11.54
C GLU A 58 14.45 -2.13 10.53
N GLU A 59 15.18 -1.15 10.00
CA GLU A 59 14.67 -0.23 8.98
C GLU A 59 14.38 -0.95 7.66
N LEU A 60 15.22 -1.90 7.25
CA LEU A 60 15.00 -2.70 6.05
C LEU A 60 13.76 -3.60 6.20
N LYS A 61 13.60 -4.27 7.35
CA LYS A 61 12.39 -5.04 7.68
C LYS A 61 11.14 -4.16 7.71
N ALA A 62 11.23 -2.97 8.29
CA ALA A 62 10.13 -2.01 8.30
C ALA A 62 9.79 -1.54 6.86
N GLY A 63 10.80 -1.33 6.02
CA GLY A 63 10.65 -0.99 4.60
C GLY A 63 9.93 -2.08 3.81
N LEU A 64 10.36 -3.34 3.97
CA LEU A 64 9.71 -4.50 3.35
C LEU A 64 8.25 -4.61 3.75
N ARG A 65 7.94 -4.49 5.05
CA ARG A 65 6.55 -4.48 5.55
C ARG A 65 5.73 -3.30 4.97
N THR A 66 6.33 -2.11 4.89
CA THR A 66 5.66 -0.92 4.33
C THR A 66 5.34 -1.10 2.85
N LEU A 67 6.19 -1.81 2.11
CA LEU A 67 5.98 -2.14 0.70
C LEU A 67 5.08 -3.38 0.50
N SER A 68 4.60 -3.99 1.58
CA SER A 68 3.95 -5.30 1.55
C SER A 68 4.76 -6.32 0.75
N ALA A 69 6.09 -6.29 0.90
CA ALA A 69 6.97 -7.26 0.27
C ALA A 69 6.89 -8.60 1.01
N VAL A 70 7.05 -9.68 0.26
CA VAL A 70 6.94 -11.05 0.73
C VAL A 70 8.14 -11.87 0.25
N GLU A 71 8.64 -12.74 1.11
CA GLU A 71 9.64 -13.73 0.73
C GLU A 71 8.94 -14.95 0.09
N ILE A 72 9.32 -15.25 -1.15
CA ILE A 72 8.85 -16.42 -1.92
C ILE A 72 10.10 -17.10 -2.49
N ASP A 73 10.25 -18.40 -2.20
CA ASP A 73 11.39 -19.22 -2.63
C ASP A 73 12.78 -18.64 -2.28
N GLY A 74 12.86 -17.95 -1.14
CA GLY A 74 14.09 -17.30 -0.65
C GLY A 74 14.38 -15.93 -1.24
N TYR A 75 13.46 -15.36 -2.03
CA TYR A 75 13.61 -14.04 -2.64
C TYR A 75 12.50 -13.09 -2.19
N TRP A 76 12.86 -11.85 -1.87
CA TRP A 76 11.89 -10.81 -1.54
C TRP A 76 11.30 -10.21 -2.81
N ARG A 77 9.96 -10.18 -2.89
CA ARG A 77 9.22 -9.68 -4.05
C ARG A 77 8.01 -8.87 -3.58
N ILE A 78 7.59 -7.90 -4.40
CA ILE A 78 6.26 -7.28 -4.30
C ILE A 78 5.33 -8.11 -5.16
N VAL A 79 4.17 -8.50 -4.63
CA VAL A 79 3.16 -9.20 -5.41
C VAL A 79 2.43 -8.20 -6.30
N ASP A 80 2.20 -8.57 -7.56
CA ASP A 80 1.45 -7.76 -8.51
C ASP A 80 0.06 -7.42 -7.95
N GLU A 81 -0.35 -6.15 -8.10
CA GLU A 81 -1.61 -5.67 -7.54
C GLU A 81 -2.84 -6.38 -8.10
N LYS A 82 -2.81 -6.76 -9.39
CA LYS A 82 -3.91 -7.51 -10.01
C LYS A 82 -3.95 -8.91 -9.42
N TYR A 83 -2.80 -9.47 -9.09
CA TYR A 83 -2.77 -10.79 -8.48
C TYR A 83 -3.32 -10.75 -7.04
N MET A 84 -2.88 -9.79 -6.23
CA MET A 84 -3.43 -9.59 -4.88
C MET A 84 -4.95 -9.31 -4.89
N ASP A 85 -5.47 -8.63 -5.92
CA ASP A 85 -6.91 -8.43 -6.11
C ASP A 85 -7.66 -9.76 -6.31
N ILE A 86 -7.10 -10.68 -7.10
CA ILE A 86 -7.67 -12.02 -7.34
C ILE A 86 -7.67 -12.83 -6.04
N VAL A 87 -6.54 -12.89 -5.32
CA VAL A 87 -6.42 -13.65 -4.06
C VAL A 87 -7.40 -13.12 -3.01
N LEU A 88 -7.46 -11.80 -2.80
CA LEU A 88 -8.39 -11.20 -1.85
C LEU A 88 -9.85 -11.46 -2.24
N SER A 89 -10.18 -11.32 -3.53
CA SER A 89 -11.53 -11.60 -4.03
C SER A 89 -11.94 -13.05 -3.78
N MET A 90 -11.02 -14.01 -3.98
CA MET A 90 -11.29 -15.41 -3.68
C MET A 90 -11.47 -15.65 -2.19
N LEU A 91 -10.62 -15.08 -1.33
CA LEU A 91 -10.76 -15.18 0.12
C LEU A 91 -12.15 -14.72 0.58
N LEU A 92 -12.60 -13.55 0.09
CA LEU A 92 -13.90 -12.98 0.42
C LEU A 92 -15.05 -13.85 -0.09
N HIS A 93 -14.91 -14.42 -1.30
CA HIS A 93 -15.87 -15.37 -1.83
C HIS A 93 -15.98 -16.63 -0.96
N ASN A 94 -14.85 -17.21 -0.59
CA ASN A 94 -14.79 -18.38 0.29
C ASN A 94 -15.37 -18.10 1.67
N ALA A 95 -15.17 -16.90 2.21
CA ALA A 95 -15.77 -16.50 3.48
C ALA A 95 -17.31 -16.51 3.40
N VAL A 96 -17.88 -16.05 2.29
CA VAL A 96 -19.34 -16.13 2.06
C VAL A 96 -19.81 -17.57 1.93
N LEU A 97 -19.13 -18.38 1.11
CA LEU A 97 -19.50 -19.79 0.87
C LEU A 97 -19.45 -20.64 2.14
N ASN A 98 -18.43 -20.44 2.97
CA ASN A 98 -18.20 -21.22 4.19
C ASN A 98 -18.83 -20.59 5.45
N GLY A 99 -19.49 -19.43 5.30
CA GLY A 99 -20.09 -18.70 6.44
C GLY A 99 -19.07 -18.20 7.46
N TRP A 100 -17.84 -17.90 7.02
CA TRP A 100 -16.78 -17.40 7.90
C TRP A 100 -17.02 -15.95 8.30
N SER A 101 -16.65 -15.62 9.54
CA SER A 101 -16.60 -14.23 9.99
C SER A 101 -15.28 -13.59 9.55
N LEU A 102 -15.36 -12.44 8.87
CA LEU A 102 -14.18 -11.65 8.52
C LEU A 102 -13.42 -11.10 9.74
N ASN A 103 -14.03 -11.17 10.94
CA ASN A 103 -13.43 -10.78 12.22
C ASN A 103 -12.83 -11.97 13.00
N ALA A 104 -12.89 -13.19 12.47
CA ALA A 104 -12.39 -14.39 13.15
C ALA A 104 -12.05 -15.48 12.13
N LEU A 105 -11.24 -15.12 11.14
CA LEU A 105 -10.76 -16.03 10.10
C LEU A 105 -9.68 -16.95 10.67
N LYS A 106 -9.88 -18.27 10.65
CA LYS A 106 -8.84 -19.22 11.05
C LYS A 106 -7.84 -19.39 9.92
N GLU A 107 -6.56 -19.21 10.23
CA GLU A 107 -5.49 -19.22 9.23
C GLU A 107 -5.48 -20.51 8.42
N ASP A 108 -5.48 -21.68 9.09
CA ASP A 108 -5.37 -22.97 8.41
C ASP A 108 -6.59 -23.26 7.49
N GLU A 109 -7.78 -22.84 7.88
CA GLU A 109 -8.99 -23.02 7.06
C GLU A 109 -8.95 -22.12 5.81
N VAL A 110 -8.58 -20.84 5.98
CA VAL A 110 -8.49 -19.88 4.88
C VAL A 110 -7.37 -20.26 3.91
N VAL A 111 -6.18 -20.54 4.44
CA VAL A 111 -5.01 -20.89 3.65
C VAL A 111 -5.24 -22.20 2.93
N GLY A 112 -5.75 -23.23 3.60
CA GLY A 112 -6.05 -24.51 2.97
C GLY A 112 -7.09 -24.39 1.86
N MET A 113 -8.12 -23.55 2.02
CA MET A 113 -9.11 -23.34 0.96
C MET A 113 -8.52 -22.61 -0.25
N LEU A 114 -7.70 -21.57 -0.02
CA LEU A 114 -7.01 -20.88 -1.12
C LEU A 114 -5.99 -21.77 -1.83
N GLU A 115 -5.32 -22.69 -1.12
CA GLU A 115 -4.48 -23.71 -1.74
C GLU A 115 -5.29 -24.64 -2.65
N VAL A 116 -6.49 -25.05 -2.23
CA VAL A 116 -7.42 -25.84 -3.07
C VAL A 116 -7.85 -25.06 -4.32
N ASP A 117 -7.99 -23.74 -4.21
CA ASP A 117 -8.30 -22.86 -5.34
C ASP A 117 -7.09 -22.59 -6.26
N GLY A 118 -5.92 -23.14 -5.93
CA GLY A 118 -4.69 -23.07 -6.74
C GLY A 118 -3.72 -21.97 -6.35
N PHE A 119 -3.98 -21.20 -5.27
CA PHE A 119 -3.06 -20.16 -4.81
C PHE A 119 -1.96 -20.75 -3.91
N PRO A 120 -0.68 -20.36 -4.08
CA PRO A 120 0.39 -20.78 -3.19
C PRO A 120 0.10 -20.40 -1.73
N ARG A 121 0.43 -21.32 -0.82
CA ARG A 121 0.28 -21.12 0.63
C ARG A 121 0.82 -19.77 1.11
N ARG A 122 1.99 -19.38 0.59
CA ARG A 122 2.65 -18.12 0.99
C ARG A 122 1.86 -16.90 0.54
N LEU A 123 1.21 -16.93 -0.63
CA LEU A 123 0.35 -15.85 -1.10
C LEU A 123 -0.96 -15.77 -0.33
N ALA A 124 -1.56 -16.91 0.02
CA ALA A 124 -2.74 -16.93 0.89
C ALA A 124 -2.45 -16.29 2.26
N LEU A 125 -1.33 -16.67 2.88
CA LEU A 125 -0.85 -16.03 4.12
C LEU A 125 -0.55 -14.55 3.92
N HIS A 126 0.12 -14.20 2.83
CA HIS A 126 0.46 -12.81 2.55
C HIS A 126 -0.79 -11.94 2.35
N CYS A 127 -1.84 -12.47 1.74
CA CYS A 127 -3.14 -11.79 1.64
C CYS A 127 -3.72 -11.47 3.03
N LEU A 128 -3.63 -12.39 3.99
CA LEU A 128 -4.01 -12.13 5.38
C LEU A 128 -3.11 -11.08 6.06
N GLU A 129 -1.79 -11.14 5.83
CA GLU A 129 -0.83 -10.15 6.35
C GLU A 129 -1.08 -8.74 5.81
N VAL A 130 -1.45 -8.62 4.53
CA VAL A 130 -1.71 -7.35 3.86
C VAL A 130 -3.05 -6.76 4.27
N TYR A 131 -4.12 -7.56 4.24
CA TYR A 131 -5.48 -7.07 4.44
C TYR A 131 -6.04 -7.33 5.84
N GLY A 132 -5.28 -7.93 6.74
CA GLY A 132 -5.74 -8.26 8.07
C GLY A 132 -4.70 -8.00 9.16
N GLY A 133 -5.12 -8.31 10.38
CA GLY A 133 -4.31 -8.33 11.59
C GLY A 133 -4.54 -9.63 12.35
N GLN A 134 -3.45 -10.23 12.82
CA GLN A 134 -3.52 -11.46 13.61
C GLN A 134 -4.14 -11.15 14.99
N VAL A 135 -5.04 -12.03 15.45
CA VAL A 135 -5.69 -11.97 16.77
C VAL A 135 -5.31 -13.19 17.60
N GLY A 136 -4.81 -12.95 18.81
CA GLY A 136 -4.42 -13.97 19.78
C GLY A 136 -2.93 -14.33 19.76
N GLU A 137 -2.38 -14.62 20.94
CA GLU A 137 -1.06 -15.24 21.08
C GLU A 137 -1.18 -16.71 20.68
N GLY A 138 -0.32 -17.19 19.77
CA GLY A 138 -0.35 -18.55 19.19
C GLY A 138 -0.03 -19.70 20.15
N ASN A 139 -0.39 -19.58 21.43
CA ASN A 139 -0.07 -20.52 22.50
C ASN A 139 -1.27 -21.37 22.95
N GLY A 140 -2.37 -21.38 22.20
CA GLY A 140 -3.54 -22.24 22.43
C GLY A 140 -3.76 -23.26 21.32
N SER A 141 -4.44 -24.36 21.63
CA SER A 141 -4.84 -25.45 20.72
C SER A 141 -5.74 -25.04 19.54
N ASN A 142 -6.05 -23.75 19.37
CA ASN A 142 -7.04 -23.22 18.44
C ASN A 142 -6.47 -22.54 17.19
N GLY A 143 -5.15 -22.64 16.96
CA GLY A 143 -4.50 -22.07 15.77
C GLY A 143 -4.46 -20.53 15.75
N ARG A 144 -3.87 -19.96 14.70
CA ARG A 144 -3.84 -18.50 14.49
C ARG A 144 -5.17 -18.02 13.88
N ALA A 145 -5.67 -16.90 14.39
CA ALA A 145 -6.85 -16.24 13.87
C ALA A 145 -6.52 -14.85 13.32
N TRP A 146 -7.33 -14.39 12.38
CA TRP A 146 -7.15 -13.13 11.65
C TRP A 146 -8.45 -12.33 11.62
N VAL A 147 -8.33 -11.01 11.72
CA VAL A 147 -9.39 -10.03 11.43
C VAL A 147 -9.00 -9.29 10.18
N LEU A 148 -9.87 -9.22 9.17
CA LEU A 148 -9.64 -8.32 8.04
C LEU A 148 -9.78 -6.86 8.48
N ASP A 149 -8.81 -6.05 8.11
CA ASP A 149 -8.79 -4.61 8.30
C ASP A 149 -9.73 -3.96 7.27
N GLU A 150 -10.88 -3.52 7.76
CA GLU A 150 -11.92 -2.86 6.97
C GLU A 150 -11.36 -1.72 6.13
N ARG A 151 -10.50 -0.86 6.70
CA ARG A 151 -9.94 0.28 5.98
C ARG A 151 -9.07 -0.19 4.83
N ARG A 152 -8.20 -1.18 5.03
CA ARG A 152 -7.32 -1.70 3.96
C ARG A 152 -8.12 -2.35 2.84
N VAL A 153 -9.13 -3.15 3.16
CA VAL A 153 -10.01 -3.79 2.18
C VAL A 153 -10.80 -2.74 1.40
N CYS A 154 -11.37 -1.73 2.08
CA CYS A 154 -12.09 -0.65 1.42
C CYS A 154 -11.18 0.16 0.48
N ILE A 155 -9.96 0.54 0.92
CA ILE A 155 -8.99 1.25 0.07
C ILE A 155 -8.59 0.40 -1.14
N HIS A 156 -8.40 -0.91 -0.97
CA HIS A 156 -8.09 -1.80 -2.10
C HIS A 156 -9.15 -1.70 -3.20
N PHE A 157 -10.43 -1.87 -2.84
CA PHE A 157 -11.50 -1.77 -3.84
C PHE A 157 -11.68 -0.37 -4.41
N ALA A 158 -11.37 0.69 -3.66
CA ALA A 158 -11.32 2.05 -4.19
C ALA A 158 -10.26 2.18 -5.29
N ARG A 159 -9.05 1.64 -5.06
CA ARG A 159 -7.98 1.62 -6.05
C ARG A 159 -8.40 0.83 -7.29
N VAL A 160 -9.06 -0.32 -7.13
CA VAL A 160 -9.57 -1.12 -8.25
C VAL A 160 -10.58 -0.32 -9.09
N VAL A 161 -11.51 0.42 -8.48
CA VAL A 161 -12.46 1.27 -9.21
C VAL A 161 -11.72 2.39 -9.97
N LEU A 162 -10.76 3.05 -9.31
CA LEU A 162 -10.01 4.16 -9.88
C LEU A 162 -8.94 3.75 -10.92
N LYS A 163 -8.67 2.45 -11.12
CA LYS A 163 -7.80 1.97 -12.21
C LYS A 163 -8.32 2.37 -13.59
N GLY A 164 -9.64 2.61 -13.74
CA GLY A 164 -10.25 3.13 -14.96
C GLY A 164 -9.95 4.60 -15.27
N GLY A 165 -9.28 5.32 -14.35
CA GLY A 165 -8.91 6.72 -14.51
C GLY A 165 -9.76 7.67 -13.68
N LYS A 166 -9.73 8.96 -14.05
CA LYS A 166 -10.47 10.03 -13.36
C LYS A 166 -11.97 9.88 -13.60
N MET A 167 -12.79 9.99 -12.56
CA MET A 167 -14.25 9.87 -12.64
C MET A 167 -14.97 10.85 -11.70
N LYS A 168 -16.29 10.99 -11.83
CA LYS A 168 -17.11 11.81 -10.93
C LYS A 168 -17.23 11.15 -9.56
N ILE A 169 -17.22 11.94 -8.49
CA ILE A 169 -17.29 11.42 -7.12
C ILE A 169 -18.55 10.58 -6.86
N GLU A 170 -19.69 11.00 -7.42
CA GLU A 170 -20.98 10.28 -7.29
C GLU A 170 -20.89 8.89 -7.91
N SER A 171 -20.44 8.81 -9.17
CA SER A 171 -20.23 7.53 -9.87
C SER A 171 -19.21 6.65 -9.17
N PHE A 172 -18.13 7.24 -8.63
CA PHE A 172 -17.13 6.53 -7.85
C PHE A 172 -17.74 5.91 -6.60
N MET A 173 -18.49 6.68 -5.80
CA MET A 173 -19.12 6.16 -4.58
C MET A 173 -20.09 5.02 -4.90
N ASP A 174 -20.91 5.17 -5.96
CA ASP A 174 -21.86 4.13 -6.37
C ASP A 174 -21.17 2.83 -6.79
N GLU A 175 -20.05 2.91 -7.52
CA GLU A 175 -19.27 1.73 -7.91
C GLU A 175 -18.50 1.12 -6.74
N TRP A 176 -17.89 1.96 -5.92
CA TRP A 176 -17.10 1.53 -4.77
C TRP A 176 -17.96 0.78 -3.76
N MET A 177 -19.13 1.32 -3.40
CA MET A 177 -20.05 0.69 -2.45
C MET A 177 -20.57 -0.67 -2.93
N LYS A 178 -20.65 -0.91 -4.25
CA LYS A 178 -21.03 -2.21 -4.81
C LYS A 178 -19.93 -3.27 -4.70
N LYS A 179 -18.67 -2.86 -4.54
CA LYS A 179 -17.52 -3.76 -4.41
C LYS A 179 -17.14 -4.07 -2.96
N ILE A 180 -17.62 -3.28 -1.99
CA ILE A 180 -17.32 -3.51 -0.58
C ILE A 180 -18.00 -4.82 -0.10
N PRO A 181 -17.27 -5.70 0.61
CA PRO A 181 -17.84 -6.93 1.17
C PRO A 181 -18.96 -6.65 2.17
N ALA A 182 -19.93 -7.57 2.26
CA ALA A 182 -20.98 -7.49 3.26
C ALA A 182 -20.39 -7.47 4.69
N GLY A 183 -20.89 -6.58 5.53
CA GLY A 183 -20.41 -6.40 6.91
C GLY A 183 -19.30 -5.36 7.07
N MET A 184 -18.80 -4.77 5.97
CA MET A 184 -17.88 -3.64 6.00
C MET A 184 -18.58 -2.33 5.61
N SER A 185 -18.06 -1.21 6.10
CA SER A 185 -18.51 0.14 5.72
C SER A 185 -17.37 0.96 5.10
N ALA A 186 -17.67 1.68 4.02
CA ALA A 186 -16.72 2.61 3.40
C ALA A 186 -17.15 4.05 3.66
N SER A 187 -16.18 4.89 4.00
CA SER A 187 -16.37 6.35 4.11
C SER A 187 -15.31 7.07 3.29
N PHE A 188 -15.62 8.25 2.78
CA PHE A 188 -14.70 8.98 1.90
C PHE A 188 -13.41 9.39 2.63
N GLU A 189 -13.48 9.64 3.94
CA GLU A 189 -12.34 9.94 4.81
C GLU A 189 -11.31 8.78 4.84
N MET A 190 -11.73 7.55 4.53
CA MET A 190 -10.80 6.43 4.39
C MET A 190 -9.79 6.64 3.27
N LEU A 191 -10.11 7.46 2.27
CA LEU A 191 -9.30 7.73 1.08
C LEU A 191 -8.32 8.90 1.25
N GLU A 192 -8.20 9.47 2.45
CA GLU A 192 -7.15 10.44 2.75
C GLU A 192 -5.76 9.90 2.37
N GLY A 193 -5.08 10.62 1.48
CA GLY A 193 -3.76 10.21 0.96
C GLY A 193 -3.81 9.15 -0.14
N GLU A 194 -4.99 8.77 -0.63
CA GLU A 194 -5.15 7.79 -1.72
C GLU A 194 -5.67 8.41 -3.02
N VAL A 195 -6.25 9.63 -2.94
CA VAL A 195 -6.99 10.24 -4.05
C VAL A 195 -6.84 11.76 -4.10
N LEU A 196 -6.83 12.31 -5.33
CA LEU A 196 -6.96 13.75 -5.54
C LEU A 196 -8.36 14.12 -5.98
N VAL A 197 -8.88 15.15 -5.31
CA VAL A 197 -10.17 15.76 -5.59
C VAL A 197 -9.97 17.04 -6.41
N GLU A 198 -10.75 17.20 -7.47
CA GLU A 198 -10.72 18.37 -8.34
C GLU A 198 -12.15 18.88 -8.55
N ARG A 199 -12.36 20.17 -8.28
CA ARG A 199 -13.65 20.83 -8.52
C ARG A 199 -13.64 21.50 -9.88
N LEU A 200 -14.55 21.08 -10.76
CA LEU A 200 -14.74 21.62 -12.09
C LEU A 200 -16.15 22.20 -12.19
N GLY A 201 -16.27 23.50 -11.87
CA GLY A 201 -17.57 24.16 -11.74
C GLY A 201 -18.36 23.59 -10.56
N VAL A 202 -19.53 23.01 -10.83
CA VAL A 202 -20.37 22.33 -9.83
C VAL A 202 -19.99 20.86 -9.63
N GLU A 203 -19.22 20.28 -10.53
CA GLU A 203 -18.85 18.87 -10.47
C GLU A 203 -17.59 18.65 -9.64
N THR A 204 -17.58 17.56 -8.89
CA THR A 204 -16.40 17.09 -8.16
C THR A 204 -15.91 15.80 -8.78
N TRP A 205 -14.65 15.82 -9.21
CA TRP A 205 -13.98 14.69 -9.84
C TRP A 205 -12.88 14.16 -8.93
N ILE A 206 -12.59 12.88 -9.08
CA ILE A 206 -11.61 12.15 -8.27
C ILE A 206 -10.72 11.29 -9.17
N ARG A 207 -9.46 11.12 -8.79
CA ARG A 207 -8.53 10.16 -9.38
C ARG A 207 -7.61 9.56 -8.33
N ALA A 208 -7.08 8.37 -8.62
CA ALA A 208 -6.05 7.75 -7.80
C ALA A 208 -4.80 8.65 -7.72
N PHE A 209 -4.29 8.80 -6.50
CA PHE A 209 -3.04 9.48 -6.19
C PHE A 209 -2.61 9.08 -4.78
N SER A 210 -1.82 8.02 -4.68
CA SER A 210 -1.49 7.40 -3.40
C SER A 210 -0.18 7.89 -2.81
N VAL A 211 -0.15 8.10 -1.49
CA VAL A 211 1.07 8.35 -0.71
C VAL A 211 2.12 7.29 -0.94
N SER A 212 1.72 6.02 -1.07
CA SER A 212 2.65 4.90 -1.30
C SER A 212 3.41 5.01 -2.63
N SER A 213 2.89 5.80 -3.59
CA SER A 213 3.51 6.08 -4.89
C SER A 213 4.37 7.33 -4.90
N LEU A 214 4.37 8.12 -3.82
CA LEU A 214 5.17 9.33 -3.72
C LEU A 214 6.62 9.03 -3.31
N PRO A 215 7.59 9.85 -3.74
CA PRO A 215 8.97 9.74 -3.29
C PRO A 215 9.10 9.77 -1.77
N SER A 216 10.04 9.02 -1.20
CA SER A 216 10.33 9.05 0.24
C SER A 216 11.08 10.32 0.66
N THR A 217 11.80 10.97 -0.26
CA THR A 217 12.51 12.21 0.05
C THR A 217 11.54 13.40 0.10
N PRO A 218 11.65 14.28 1.10
CA PRO A 218 10.80 15.46 1.20
C PRO A 218 10.87 16.36 -0.04
N ALA A 219 12.08 16.63 -0.54
CA ALA A 219 12.28 17.56 -1.66
C ALA A 219 11.54 17.07 -2.91
N ASP A 220 11.73 15.81 -3.30
CA ASP A 220 11.10 15.23 -4.48
C ASP A 220 9.61 15.08 -4.28
N ARG A 221 9.17 14.71 -3.07
CA ARG A 221 7.74 14.59 -2.75
C ARG A 221 7.01 15.92 -2.89
N PHE A 222 7.53 17.00 -2.28
CA PHE A 222 6.92 18.33 -2.43
C PHE A 222 6.93 18.80 -3.89
N ALA A 223 7.98 18.49 -4.66
CA ALA A 223 8.04 18.82 -6.08
C ALA A 223 6.94 18.11 -6.88
N VAL A 224 6.66 16.83 -6.61
CA VAL A 224 5.54 16.09 -7.21
C VAL A 224 4.21 16.70 -6.78
N LEU A 225 3.98 16.93 -5.49
CA LEU A 225 2.73 17.49 -4.97
C LEU A 225 2.39 18.86 -5.59
N PHE A 226 3.38 19.75 -5.73
CA PHE A 226 3.16 21.06 -6.33
C PHE A 226 3.01 21.06 -7.85
N ARG A 227 3.48 20.00 -8.53
CA ARG A 227 3.19 19.76 -9.94
C ARG A 227 1.74 19.36 -10.15
N GLU A 228 1.21 18.52 -9.26
CA GLU A 228 -0.18 18.08 -9.32
C GLU A 228 -1.17 19.20 -8.97
N ARG A 229 -0.83 20.03 -7.98
CA ARG A 229 -1.66 21.18 -7.57
C ARG A 229 -0.76 22.30 -7.04
N GLN A 230 -0.87 23.50 -7.62
CA GLN A 230 0.03 24.62 -7.29
C GLN A 230 -0.16 25.18 -5.87
N LYS A 231 -1.38 25.09 -5.34
CA LYS A 231 -1.78 25.64 -4.04
C LYS A 231 -2.55 24.60 -3.26
N TRP A 232 -2.16 24.39 -2.01
CA TRP A 232 -2.77 23.41 -1.14
C TRP A 232 -3.26 24.04 0.16
N GLU A 233 -4.46 23.65 0.58
CA GLU A 233 -4.92 23.86 1.95
C GLU A 233 -4.28 22.80 2.87
N TRP A 234 -4.15 23.10 4.16
CA TRP A 234 -3.54 22.17 5.12
C TRP A 234 -4.22 20.81 5.12
N LYS A 235 -5.56 20.78 5.17
CA LYS A 235 -6.35 19.55 5.22
C LYS A 235 -6.12 18.63 4.02
N ASP A 236 -5.81 19.22 2.86
CA ASP A 236 -5.56 18.46 1.63
C ASP A 236 -4.09 18.04 1.53
N LEU A 237 -3.14 18.84 2.05
CA LEU A 237 -1.71 18.56 1.97
C LEU A 237 -1.25 17.54 3.03
N GLN A 238 -1.77 17.67 4.25
CA GLN A 238 -1.32 16.91 5.41
C GLN A 238 -1.32 15.39 5.19
N PRO A 239 -2.35 14.78 4.57
CA PRO A 239 -2.36 13.34 4.33
C PRO A 239 -1.15 12.85 3.53
N TYR A 240 -0.58 13.70 2.67
CA TYR A 240 0.51 13.34 1.75
C TYR A 240 1.91 13.47 2.31
N ILE A 241 2.06 14.14 3.46
CA ILE A 241 3.37 14.44 4.05
C ILE A 241 3.48 14.00 5.51
N ARG A 242 2.39 13.49 6.11
CA ARG A 242 2.35 13.11 7.52
C ARG A 242 3.25 11.94 7.89
N ASP A 243 3.68 11.14 6.91
CA ASP A 243 4.63 10.03 7.03
C ASP A 243 6.09 10.48 6.84
N LEU A 244 6.34 11.69 6.31
CA LEU A 244 7.69 12.23 6.26
C LEU A 244 8.22 12.44 7.68
N ARG A 245 9.27 11.70 8.04
CA ARG A 245 10.00 11.82 9.30
C ARG A 245 11.45 12.17 8.96
N ILE A 246 11.89 13.32 9.45
CA ILE A 246 13.29 13.71 9.37
C ILE A 246 13.77 13.91 10.81
N PRO A 247 14.81 13.18 11.25
CA PRO A 247 15.39 13.37 12.56
C PRO A 247 15.69 14.84 12.84
N GLY A 248 15.22 15.34 14.00
CA GLY A 248 15.44 16.72 14.43
C GLY A 248 14.62 17.80 13.70
N LEU A 249 13.70 17.46 12.79
CA LEU A 249 12.83 18.43 12.12
C LEU A 249 11.35 18.20 12.45
N SER A 250 10.68 19.22 12.98
CA SER A 250 9.23 19.19 13.20
C SER A 250 8.45 19.28 11.88
N SER A 251 7.17 18.88 11.89
CA SER A 251 6.28 19.03 10.72
C SER A 251 6.15 20.49 10.28
N GLU A 252 6.14 21.44 11.23
CA GLU A 252 6.14 22.87 10.92
C GLU A 252 7.46 23.31 10.28
N GLY A 253 8.60 22.84 10.81
CA GLY A 253 9.93 23.08 10.23
C GLY A 253 10.06 22.53 8.82
N LEU A 254 9.46 21.35 8.56
CA LEU A 254 9.37 20.73 7.24
C LEU A 254 8.61 21.64 6.26
N LEU A 255 7.42 22.09 6.65
CA LEU A 255 6.61 23.00 5.84
C LEU A 255 7.34 24.31 5.58
N LEU A 256 7.94 24.92 6.61
CA LEU A 256 8.71 26.14 6.47
C LEU A 256 9.86 25.96 5.46
N LYS A 257 10.55 24.81 5.48
CA LYS A 257 11.67 24.53 4.60
C LYS A 257 11.27 24.33 3.13
N TYR A 258 10.17 23.63 2.86
CA TYR A 258 9.80 23.18 1.51
C TYR A 258 8.62 23.93 0.88
N THR A 259 7.94 24.81 1.62
CA THR A 259 6.75 25.53 1.15
C THR A 259 6.85 27.03 1.42
N ARG A 260 6.05 27.81 0.69
CA ARG A 260 5.68 29.18 1.06
C ARG A 260 4.27 29.15 1.65
N LYS A 261 4.14 29.53 2.92
CA LYS A 261 2.84 29.68 3.59
C LYS A 261 2.29 31.09 3.32
N THR A 262 1.07 31.16 2.80
CA THR A 262 0.29 32.41 2.69
C THR A 262 -0.99 32.28 3.49
N GLN A 263 -1.27 33.27 4.33
CA GLN A 263 -2.46 33.30 5.16
C GLN A 263 -2.94 34.76 5.24
N PRO A 264 -4.00 35.15 4.51
CA PRO A 264 -4.40 36.55 4.40
C PRO A 264 -4.82 37.20 5.73
N THR A 265 -5.46 36.41 6.61
CA THR A 265 -5.89 36.81 7.95
C THR A 265 -5.62 35.67 8.92
N SER A 266 -5.58 35.94 10.24
CA SER A 266 -5.39 34.89 11.26
C SER A 266 -6.43 33.77 11.17
N ASP A 267 -7.63 34.10 10.70
CA ASP A 267 -8.80 33.22 10.72
C ASP A 267 -8.99 32.47 9.38
N ALA A 268 -8.26 32.86 8.34
CA ALA A 268 -8.29 32.16 7.05
C ALA A 268 -7.45 30.88 7.10
N GLU A 269 -7.89 29.82 6.42
CA GLU A 269 -7.08 28.61 6.27
C GLU A 269 -5.75 28.94 5.57
N PRO A 270 -4.61 28.43 6.08
CA PRO A 270 -3.33 28.65 5.45
C PRO A 270 -3.24 27.89 4.13
N VAL A 271 -2.72 28.58 3.12
CA VAL A 271 -2.44 28.02 1.79
C VAL A 271 -0.93 27.86 1.63
N PHE A 272 -0.51 26.70 1.15
CA PHE A 272 0.87 26.33 0.88
C PHE A 272 1.13 26.25 -0.62
N SER A 273 2.20 26.86 -1.08
CA SER A 273 2.68 26.75 -2.46
C SER A 273 4.15 26.35 -2.51
N ALA A 274 4.62 25.99 -3.70
CA ALA A 274 6.06 25.85 -3.96
C ALA A 274 6.81 27.14 -3.57
N ARG A 275 8.07 26.97 -3.15
CA ARG A 275 8.97 28.06 -2.82
C ARG A 275 9.51 28.78 -4.05
#